data_AF-A0A972I8T3-F1
#
_entry.id   AF-A0A972I8T3-F1
#
_cell.length_a   1.000
_cell.length_b   1.000
_cell.length_c   1.000
_cell.angle_alpha   90.00
_cell.angle_beta   90.00
_cell.angle_gamma   90.00
#
_symmetry.space_group_name_H-M   'P 1'
#
loop_
_entity.id
_entity.type
_entity.pdbx_description
1 polymer ?
#
loop_
_entity_poly.entity_id
_entity_poly.type
_entity_poly.pdbx_seq_one_letter_code
_entity_poly.pdbx_strand_id
1 'polypeptide(L)'
;YATPIERASALVRAAEIAERGGALEDARRLLADAVTEDRRHPAAAEALARVEEARGDVRSAIDALVIAAEAARFSPRKAALLHHAARLAEASLSDDTLALALLTRALDVDPHRADTLEHAIALKRARGEEIPEAWLRSHASVDEAPASADLSMRKAEIHLSAGEPERALEVLEALLRESPGHAQALRACVDAELARGRPERAMEHAKALLEASTKDEDVLFAHITLGRLLDTHRGDLAASAAHYRMAVALAPRDGALRGRLATLKARLGDRSAGDDLRAALEDLGRAIERRPDRRDGWRALVETLAGCGFVAPAATVEGVAMALGTMPHRPLSHALGPLHPELVARVAPRTLTPATRVFFEAAAPILEGLAPFRLERWSATPLDPAHPVAKALAPLADEGLEVLVSARIPRACVPVDSTGRSILFGHELVERFDVDALRFLAASAQAIGVAKLAPVLQLNRQDLTRCLGAVFVALELDVPGYEAHREGPFVEAARRWIGTPDEALGRAALALAQDPSFEVAALVDATTRLGHRAALGRVGDGKAALEALQTLYDVGAEDGRARVEATRAIPAAWDLVLFSMSPACIDLRRRAGASR
;
A
#
# COMPACT_ATOMS: atom_id res chain seq x y z
N TYR A 1 -20.43 49.37 62.27
CA TYR A 1 -20.69 47.99 61.84
C TYR A 1 -20.12 47.84 60.44
N ALA A 2 -19.24 46.86 60.21
CA ALA A 2 -18.65 46.63 58.88
C ALA A 2 -19.73 46.18 57.89
N THR A 3 -19.68 46.71 56.67
CA THR A 3 -20.61 46.32 55.60
C THR A 3 -20.37 44.86 55.17
N PRO A 4 -21.37 44.18 54.55
CA PRO A 4 -21.19 42.80 54.07
C PRO A 4 -19.98 42.62 53.14
N ILE A 5 -19.74 43.56 52.22
CA ILE A 5 -18.59 43.55 51.32
C ILE A 5 -17.25 43.71 52.05
N GLU A 6 -17.18 44.55 53.09
CA GLU A 6 -15.97 44.73 53.92
C GLU A 6 -15.65 43.49 54.74
N ARG A 7 -16.68 42.80 55.27
CA ARG A 7 -16.53 41.51 55.96
C ARG A 7 -16.05 40.42 55.00
N ALA A 8 -16.67 40.31 53.82
CA ALA A 8 -16.22 39.38 52.77
C ALA A 8 -14.78 39.65 52.33
N SER A 9 -14.40 40.91 52.10
CA SER A 9 -13.02 41.30 51.77
C SER A 9 -12.00 40.96 52.86
N ALA A 10 -12.37 41.07 54.14
CA ALA A 10 -11.50 40.68 55.26
C ALA A 10 -11.29 39.16 55.30
N LEU A 11 -12.36 38.38 55.06
CA LEU A 11 -12.31 36.93 54.99
C LEU A 11 -11.49 36.43 53.79
N VAL A 12 -11.61 37.05 52.61
CA VAL A 12 -10.78 36.72 51.44
C VAL A 12 -9.29 36.94 51.74
N ARG A 13 -8.92 38.07 52.35
CA ARG A 13 -7.51 38.32 52.75
C ARG A 13 -7.00 37.31 53.78
N ALA A 14 -7.82 36.93 54.75
CA ALA A 14 -7.46 35.91 55.73
C ALA A 14 -7.27 34.53 55.05
N ALA A 15 -8.12 34.21 54.08
CA ALA A 15 -8.00 32.97 53.31
C ALA A 15 -6.74 32.92 52.45
N GLU A 16 -6.33 34.03 51.82
CA GLU A 16 -5.07 34.09 51.05
C GLU A 16 -3.84 33.81 51.94
N ILE A 17 -3.87 34.26 53.20
CA ILE A 17 -2.79 33.98 54.16
C ILE A 17 -2.78 32.50 54.52
N ALA A 18 -3.96 31.90 54.76
CA ALA A 18 -4.10 30.47 55.03
C ALA A 18 -3.65 29.61 53.83
N GLU A 19 -3.99 30.02 52.60
CA GLU A 19 -3.58 29.37 51.34
C GLU A 19 -2.05 29.38 51.19
N ARG A 20 -1.38 30.53 51.41
CA ARG A 20 0.09 30.64 51.39
C ARG A 20 0.76 29.80 52.49
N GLY A 21 0.07 29.58 53.61
CA GLY A 21 0.51 28.70 54.70
C GLY A 21 0.24 27.21 54.45
N GLY A 22 -0.37 26.83 53.31
CA GLY A 22 -0.73 25.45 52.99
C GLY A 22 -1.99 24.93 53.70
N ALA A 23 -2.70 25.77 54.46
CA ALA A 23 -3.90 25.41 55.20
C ALA A 23 -5.15 25.52 54.31
N LEU A 24 -5.25 24.65 53.30
CA LEU A 24 -6.32 24.68 52.28
C LEU A 24 -7.74 24.48 52.87
N GLU A 25 -7.88 23.77 53.99
CA GLU A 25 -9.18 23.59 54.67
C GLU A 25 -9.66 24.87 55.36
N ASP A 26 -8.75 25.58 56.03
CA ASP A 26 -9.06 26.85 56.66
C ASP A 26 -9.31 27.94 55.61
N ALA A 27 -8.53 27.96 54.53
CA ALA A 27 -8.75 28.86 53.39
C ALA A 27 -10.13 28.63 52.76
N ARG A 28 -10.52 27.36 52.54
CA ARG A 28 -11.85 27.01 52.01
C ARG A 28 -12.97 27.52 52.91
N ARG A 29 -12.91 27.25 54.22
CA ARG A 29 -13.94 27.70 55.18
C ARG A 29 -14.09 29.22 55.14
N LEU A 30 -12.97 29.95 55.19
CA LEU A 30 -12.96 31.42 55.15
C LEU A 30 -13.55 31.97 53.84
N LEU A 31 -13.27 31.32 52.70
CA LEU A 31 -13.81 31.73 51.39
C LEU A 31 -15.30 31.38 51.24
N ALA A 32 -15.76 30.26 51.78
CA ALA A 32 -17.18 29.90 51.82
C ALA A 32 -17.97 30.91 52.68
N ASP A 33 -17.42 31.30 53.83
CA ASP A 33 -17.99 32.36 54.68
C ASP A 33 -17.99 33.71 53.93
N ALA A 34 -16.94 34.02 53.18
CA ALA A 34 -16.87 35.25 52.37
C ALA A 34 -17.94 35.29 51.26
N VAL A 35 -18.17 34.17 50.57
CA VAL A 35 -19.25 34.04 49.56
C VAL A 35 -20.64 34.12 50.20
N THR A 36 -20.79 33.65 51.44
CA THR A 36 -22.06 33.74 52.19
C THR A 36 -22.36 35.17 52.61
N GLU A 37 -21.34 35.92 53.04
CA GLU A 37 -21.46 37.33 53.42
C GLU A 37 -21.76 38.23 52.21
N ASP A 38 -21.12 37.99 51.06
CA ASP A 38 -21.41 38.68 49.81
C ASP A 38 -21.17 37.76 48.60
N ARG A 39 -22.26 37.21 48.07
CA ARG A 39 -22.25 36.33 46.89
C ARG A 39 -21.77 37.03 45.62
N ARG A 40 -21.79 38.37 45.56
CA ARG A 40 -21.32 39.16 44.41
C ARG A 40 -19.91 39.72 44.62
N HIS A 41 -19.23 39.34 45.70
CA HIS A 41 -17.87 39.78 45.94
C HIS A 41 -16.95 39.31 44.80
N PRO A 42 -16.24 40.22 44.10
CA PRO A 42 -15.61 39.94 42.80
C PRO A 42 -14.49 38.90 42.85
N ALA A 43 -13.90 38.65 44.02
CA ALA A 43 -12.80 37.72 44.18
C ALA A 43 -13.12 36.50 45.07
N ALA A 44 -14.26 36.49 45.78
CA ALA A 44 -14.49 35.48 46.82
C ALA A 44 -14.77 34.09 46.21
N ALA A 45 -15.69 34.05 45.23
CA ALA A 45 -16.07 32.81 44.57
C ALA A 45 -14.97 32.26 43.63
N GLU A 46 -14.21 33.11 42.95
CA GLU A 46 -13.06 32.68 42.13
C GLU A 46 -11.93 32.12 43.00
N ALA A 47 -11.64 32.77 44.14
CA ALA A 47 -10.66 32.24 45.09
C ALA A 47 -11.13 30.93 45.72
N LEU A 48 -12.44 30.79 46.02
CA LEU A 48 -13.02 29.53 46.48
C LEU A 48 -12.82 28.42 45.45
N ALA A 49 -13.16 28.68 44.18
CA ALA A 49 -12.96 27.73 43.10
C ALA A 49 -11.51 27.24 43.01
N ARG A 50 -10.54 28.16 43.05
CA ARG A 50 -9.10 27.82 43.03
C ARG A 50 -8.71 26.91 44.19
N VAL A 51 -9.19 27.19 45.40
CA VAL A 51 -8.88 26.38 46.60
C VAL A 51 -9.51 24.99 46.50
N GLU A 52 -10.75 24.88 46.00
CA GLU A 52 -11.41 23.58 45.80
C GLU A 52 -10.72 22.74 44.70
N GLU A 53 -10.26 23.36 43.61
CA GLU A 53 -9.44 22.70 42.58
C GLU A 53 -8.12 22.17 43.17
N ALA A 54 -7.42 22.98 43.97
CA ALA A 54 -6.17 22.58 44.62
C ALA A 54 -6.35 21.43 45.62
N ARG A 55 -7.55 21.28 46.20
CA ARG A 55 -7.93 20.16 47.07
C ARG A 55 -8.38 18.91 46.31
N GLY A 56 -8.67 19.04 45.02
CA GLY A 56 -9.26 17.98 44.20
C GLY A 56 -10.77 17.80 44.37
N ASP A 57 -11.47 18.73 45.04
CA ASP A 57 -12.94 18.73 45.07
C ASP A 57 -13.50 19.45 43.85
N VAL A 58 -13.55 18.71 42.75
CA VAL A 58 -13.93 19.22 41.43
C VAL A 58 -15.39 19.70 41.40
N ARG A 59 -16.30 19.08 42.15
CA ARG A 59 -17.72 19.47 42.14
C ARG A 59 -17.89 20.83 42.84
N SER A 60 -17.29 20.98 44.01
CA SER A 60 -17.31 22.25 44.75
C SER A 60 -16.59 23.37 43.97
N ALA A 61 -15.53 23.05 43.23
CA ALA A 61 -14.87 23.98 42.32
C ALA A 61 -15.80 24.48 41.20
N ILE A 62 -16.52 23.58 40.52
CA ILE A 62 -17.48 23.94 39.47
C ILE A 62 -18.58 24.84 40.02
N ASP A 63 -19.14 24.52 41.19
CA ASP A 63 -20.17 25.35 41.82
C ASP A 63 -19.65 26.75 42.15
N ALA A 64 -18.44 26.85 42.69
CA ALA A 64 -17.78 28.13 42.96
C ALA A 64 -17.50 28.95 41.68
N LEU A 65 -17.12 28.30 40.57
CA LEU A 65 -16.95 28.96 39.27
C LEU A 65 -18.26 29.49 38.70
N VAL A 66 -19.37 28.76 38.87
CA VAL A 66 -20.70 29.23 38.48
C VAL A 66 -21.11 30.44 39.30
N ILE A 67 -20.86 30.43 40.62
CA ILE A 67 -21.09 31.59 41.49
C ILE A 67 -20.22 32.78 41.07
N ALA A 68 -18.96 32.54 40.74
CA ALA A 68 -18.05 33.57 40.22
C ALA A 68 -18.55 34.17 38.90
N ALA A 69 -19.05 33.33 38.00
CA ALA A 69 -19.65 33.78 36.74
C ALA A 69 -20.91 34.64 36.96
N GLU A 70 -21.72 34.34 37.98
CA GLU A 70 -22.87 35.16 38.39
C GLU A 70 -22.46 36.51 39.00
N ALA A 71 -21.34 36.55 39.72
CA ALA A 71 -20.78 37.77 40.32
C ALA A 71 -20.02 38.64 39.30
N ALA A 72 -19.55 38.06 38.20
CA ALA A 72 -18.77 38.75 37.18
C ALA A 72 -19.58 39.84 36.46
N ARG A 73 -19.03 41.06 36.42
CA ARG A 73 -19.67 42.24 35.81
C ARG A 73 -19.52 42.31 34.28
N PHE A 74 -18.54 41.62 33.71
CA PHE A 74 -18.20 41.68 32.30
C PHE A 74 -18.51 40.35 31.61
N SER A 75 -19.26 40.38 30.49
CA SER A 75 -19.68 39.20 29.74
C SER A 75 -18.51 38.28 29.33
N PRO A 76 -17.37 38.78 28.81
CA PRO A 76 -16.25 37.91 28.45
C PRO A 76 -15.65 37.15 29.63
N ARG A 77 -15.59 37.79 30.81
CA ARG A 77 -15.11 37.13 32.05
C ARG A 77 -16.10 36.06 32.52
N LYS A 78 -17.40 36.38 32.47
CA LYS A 78 -18.47 35.42 32.80
C LYS A 78 -18.44 34.19 31.89
N ALA A 79 -18.29 34.38 30.58
CA ALA A 79 -18.16 33.28 29.63
C ALA A 79 -16.89 32.44 29.87
N ALA A 80 -15.75 33.09 30.17
CA ALA A 80 -14.51 32.39 30.49
C ALA A 80 -14.62 31.50 31.75
N LEU A 81 -15.27 31.99 32.81
CA LEU A 81 -15.51 31.22 34.04
C LEU A 81 -16.42 30.02 33.80
N LEU A 82 -17.47 30.18 32.98
CA LEU A 82 -18.36 29.09 32.58
C LEU A 82 -17.65 28.06 31.69
N HIS A 83 -16.78 28.49 30.77
CA HIS A 83 -15.94 27.59 29.98
C HIS A 83 -15.00 26.79 30.89
N HIS A 84 -14.34 27.43 31.85
CA HIS A 84 -13.45 26.74 32.79
C HIS A 84 -14.19 25.68 33.62
N ALA A 85 -15.40 26.01 34.09
CA ALA A 85 -16.28 25.05 34.76
C ALA A 85 -16.62 23.85 33.86
N ALA A 86 -16.87 24.09 32.55
CA ALA A 86 -17.15 23.02 31.60
C ALA A 86 -15.96 22.08 31.38
N ARG A 87 -14.73 22.63 31.29
CA ARG A 87 -13.50 21.83 31.20
C ARG A 87 -13.32 20.90 32.40
N LEU A 88 -13.61 21.38 33.62
CA LEU A 88 -13.54 20.56 34.81
C LEU A 88 -14.60 19.45 34.81
N ALA A 89 -15.83 19.76 34.36
CA ALA A 89 -16.90 18.77 34.23
C ALA A 89 -16.55 17.65 33.23
N GLU A 90 -15.99 17.99 32.07
CA GLU A 90 -15.55 17.02 31.06
C GLU A 90 -14.32 16.22 31.56
N ALA A 91 -13.23 16.90 31.88
CA ALA A 91 -11.93 16.25 32.10
C ALA A 91 -11.86 15.46 33.42
N SER A 92 -12.53 15.94 34.47
CA SER A 92 -12.38 15.38 35.82
C SER A 92 -13.62 14.65 36.34
N LEU A 93 -14.81 14.94 35.81
CA LEU A 93 -16.05 14.24 36.17
C LEU A 93 -16.58 13.33 35.06
N SER A 94 -16.04 13.41 33.85
CA SER A 94 -16.56 12.72 32.65
C SER A 94 -18.07 12.95 32.45
N ASP A 95 -18.55 14.15 32.82
CA ASP A 95 -19.95 14.56 32.75
C ASP A 95 -20.15 15.47 31.55
N ASP A 96 -20.19 14.87 30.36
CA ASP A 96 -20.34 15.58 29.09
C ASP A 96 -21.69 16.31 28.98
N THR A 97 -22.68 15.92 29.78
CA THR A 97 -23.99 16.58 29.81
C THR A 97 -23.88 17.91 30.53
N LEU A 98 -23.23 17.93 31.70
CA LEU A 98 -22.95 19.15 32.45
C LEU A 98 -21.98 20.07 31.68
N ALA A 99 -20.91 19.50 31.11
CA ALA A 99 -19.94 20.26 30.33
C ALA A 99 -20.62 20.99 29.16
N LEU A 100 -21.47 20.29 28.40
CA LEU A 100 -22.19 20.89 27.28
C LEU A 100 -23.20 21.97 27.72
N ALA A 101 -23.89 21.78 28.85
CA ALA A 101 -24.78 22.78 29.41
C ALA A 101 -24.03 24.06 29.83
N LEU A 102 -22.84 23.91 30.42
CA LEU A 102 -21.99 25.04 30.81
C LEU A 102 -21.39 25.77 29.61
N LEU A 103 -20.97 25.05 28.56
CA LEU A 103 -20.52 25.64 27.30
C LEU A 103 -21.65 26.39 26.59
N THR A 104 -22.87 25.85 26.61
CA THR A 104 -24.04 26.54 26.02
C THR A 104 -24.32 27.83 26.76
N ARG A 105 -24.32 27.82 28.10
CA ARG A 105 -24.47 29.04 28.92
C ARG A 105 -23.34 30.05 28.69
N ALA A 106 -22.12 29.57 28.43
CA ALA A 106 -20.99 30.43 28.11
C ALA A 106 -21.20 31.12 26.75
N LEU A 107 -21.70 30.38 25.75
CA LEU A 107 -22.07 30.91 24.43
C LEU A 107 -23.30 31.83 24.47
N ASP A 108 -24.26 31.62 25.38
CA ASP A 108 -25.38 32.57 25.57
C ASP A 108 -24.90 33.93 26.10
N VAL A 109 -23.79 33.95 26.84
CA VAL A 109 -23.19 35.17 27.42
C VAL A 109 -22.23 35.86 26.46
N ASP A 110 -21.42 35.08 25.75
CA ASP A 110 -20.49 35.54 24.72
C ASP A 110 -20.55 34.59 23.51
N PRO A 111 -21.48 34.83 22.58
CA PRO A 111 -21.69 33.97 21.42
C PRO A 111 -20.45 33.84 20.53
N HIS A 112 -19.52 34.79 20.60
CA HIS A 112 -18.37 34.88 19.69
C HIS A 112 -17.09 34.27 20.24
N ARG A 113 -17.14 33.63 21.42
CA ARG A 113 -15.96 33.05 22.06
C ARG A 113 -15.55 31.74 21.37
N ALA A 114 -14.66 31.85 20.38
CA ALA A 114 -14.27 30.78 19.46
C ALA A 114 -13.88 29.46 20.14
N ASP A 115 -13.06 29.52 21.20
CA ASP A 115 -12.63 28.33 21.93
C ASP A 115 -13.80 27.55 22.56
N THR A 116 -14.85 28.26 22.97
CA THR A 116 -16.04 27.72 23.64
C THR A 116 -16.97 27.07 22.63
N LEU A 117 -17.10 27.68 21.45
CA LEU A 117 -17.87 27.12 20.34
C LEU A 117 -17.21 25.85 19.81
N GLU A 118 -15.89 25.85 19.62
CA GLU A 118 -15.13 24.67 19.20
C GLU A 118 -15.28 23.51 20.18
N HIS A 119 -15.13 23.81 21.46
CA HIS A 119 -15.27 22.83 22.53
C HIS A 119 -16.69 22.24 22.54
N ALA A 120 -17.73 23.06 22.39
CA ALA A 120 -19.11 22.59 22.32
C ALA A 120 -19.39 21.71 21.09
N ILE A 121 -18.84 22.07 19.92
CA ILE A 121 -18.97 21.29 18.68
C ILE A 121 -18.25 19.94 18.80
N ALA A 122 -17.04 19.93 19.32
CA ALA A 122 -16.26 18.71 19.52
C ALA A 122 -17.00 17.75 20.44
N LEU A 123 -17.54 18.25 21.55
CA LEU A 123 -18.28 17.45 22.52
C LEU A 123 -19.60 16.91 21.96
N LYS A 124 -20.36 17.72 21.19
CA LYS A 124 -21.58 17.27 20.50
C LYS A 124 -21.30 16.17 19.48
N ARG A 125 -20.22 16.29 18.70
CA ARG A 125 -19.78 15.27 17.74
C ARG A 125 -19.36 13.97 18.42
N ALA A 126 -18.58 14.07 19.51
CA ALA A 126 -18.18 12.90 20.30
C ALA A 126 -19.40 12.13 20.84
N ARG A 127 -20.47 12.84 21.17
CA ARG A 127 -21.75 12.26 21.63
C ARG A 127 -22.68 11.80 20.51
N GLY A 128 -22.30 11.98 19.24
CA GLY A 128 -23.14 11.63 18.09
C GLY A 128 -24.40 12.49 17.96
N GLU A 129 -24.43 13.67 18.58
CA GLU A 129 -25.55 14.60 18.44
C GLU A 129 -25.46 15.32 17.09
N GLU A 130 -26.58 15.36 16.36
CA GLU A 130 -26.70 16.24 15.21
C GLU A 130 -26.61 17.70 15.67
N ILE A 131 -25.82 18.50 14.96
CA ILE A 131 -25.66 19.93 15.24
C ILE A 131 -26.50 20.68 14.21
N PRO A 132 -27.67 21.22 14.58
CA PRO A 132 -28.54 21.90 13.63
C PRO A 132 -27.82 23.09 13.01
N GLU A 133 -28.01 23.29 11.71
CA GLU A 133 -27.39 24.39 10.99
C GLU A 133 -27.77 25.76 11.57
N ALA A 134 -29.02 25.89 12.07
CA ALA A 134 -29.47 27.09 12.77
C ALA A 134 -28.68 27.37 14.07
N TRP A 135 -28.26 26.33 14.79
CA TRP A 135 -27.47 26.44 16.02
C TRP A 135 -26.04 26.86 15.71
N LEU A 136 -25.46 26.32 14.62
CA LEU A 136 -24.18 26.77 14.11
C LEU A 136 -24.27 28.24 13.68
N ARG A 137 -25.28 28.63 12.90
CA ARG A 137 -25.44 30.03 12.45
C ARG A 137 -25.68 31.02 13.60
N SER A 138 -26.44 30.63 14.63
CA SER A 138 -26.76 31.52 15.76
C SER A 138 -25.58 31.79 16.69
N HIS A 139 -24.66 30.83 16.82
CA HIS A 139 -23.46 30.97 17.65
C HIS A 139 -22.19 31.20 16.83
N ALA A 140 -22.26 31.08 15.50
CA ALA A 140 -21.19 31.46 14.60
C ALA A 140 -21.34 32.87 14.03
N SER A 141 -22.49 33.56 14.23
CA SER A 141 -22.86 34.82 13.55
C SER A 141 -21.64 35.64 13.11
N VAL A 142 -21.34 35.49 11.80
CA VAL A 142 -20.04 35.76 11.16
C VAL A 142 -19.99 37.18 10.57
N ASP A 143 -21.04 37.98 10.75
CA ASP A 143 -21.22 39.19 9.94
C ASP A 143 -20.60 40.46 10.56
N GLU A 144 -20.13 40.44 11.81
CA GLU A 144 -19.67 41.68 12.48
C GLU A 144 -18.32 41.59 13.24
N ALA A 145 -17.62 40.45 13.22
CA ALA A 145 -16.27 40.36 13.81
C ALA A 145 -15.17 40.72 12.79
N PRO A 146 -14.13 41.48 13.14
CA PRO A 146 -12.97 41.69 12.28
C PRO A 146 -12.36 40.33 11.91
N ALA A 147 -12.29 40.05 10.61
CA ALA A 147 -11.95 38.73 10.06
C ALA A 147 -10.50 38.34 10.40
N SER A 148 -10.29 37.50 11.41
CA SER A 148 -9.01 36.84 11.55
C SER A 148 -8.84 35.85 10.38
N ALA A 149 -7.61 35.73 9.86
CA ALA A 149 -7.31 34.81 8.76
C ALA A 149 -7.78 33.38 9.06
N ASP A 150 -7.64 32.93 10.32
CA ASP A 150 -8.08 31.61 10.78
C ASP A 150 -9.60 31.42 10.70
N LEU A 151 -10.38 32.44 11.04
CA LEU A 151 -11.85 32.37 10.96
C LEU A 151 -12.32 32.33 9.50
N SER A 152 -11.71 33.14 8.64
CA SER A 152 -11.97 33.12 7.20
C SER A 152 -11.61 31.77 6.57
N MET A 153 -10.48 31.18 6.95
CA MET A 153 -10.10 29.83 6.49
C MET A 153 -11.12 28.77 6.93
N ARG A 154 -11.55 28.79 8.19
CA ARG A 154 -12.54 27.84 8.70
C ARG A 154 -13.89 27.98 8.01
N LYS A 155 -14.34 29.22 7.76
CA LYS A 155 -15.58 29.48 7.01
C LYS A 155 -15.48 28.93 5.59
N ALA A 156 -14.36 29.12 4.90
CA ALA A 156 -14.13 28.56 3.58
C ALA A 156 -14.13 27.02 3.59
N GLU A 157 -13.47 26.38 4.56
CA GLU A 157 -13.46 24.92 4.73
C GLU A 157 -14.86 24.33 4.94
N ILE A 158 -15.71 25.02 5.73
CA ILE A 158 -17.11 24.64 5.92
C ILE A 158 -17.87 24.69 4.59
N HIS A 159 -17.74 25.78 3.82
CA HIS A 159 -18.39 25.89 2.51
C HIS A 159 -17.88 24.83 1.52
N LEU A 160 -16.58 24.53 1.49
CA LEU A 160 -16.03 23.46 0.64
C LEU A 160 -16.57 22.08 1.03
N SER A 161 -16.63 21.79 2.33
CA SER A 161 -17.17 20.53 2.84
C SER A 161 -18.68 20.39 2.58
N ALA A 162 -19.40 21.50 2.50
CA ALA A 162 -20.81 21.55 2.14
C ALA A 162 -21.06 21.47 0.62
N GLY A 163 -20.01 21.39 -0.20
CA GLY A 163 -20.15 21.39 -1.67
C GLY A 163 -20.55 22.76 -2.24
N GLU A 164 -20.22 23.85 -1.54
CA GLU A 164 -20.50 25.24 -1.91
C GLU A 164 -19.21 25.99 -2.30
N PRO A 165 -18.48 25.58 -3.36
CA PRO A 165 -17.18 26.16 -3.69
C PRO A 165 -17.25 27.64 -4.08
N GLU A 166 -18.38 28.13 -4.59
CA GLU A 166 -18.61 29.55 -4.85
C GLU A 166 -18.52 30.40 -3.57
N ARG A 167 -19.23 29.99 -2.52
CA ARG A 167 -19.22 30.70 -1.23
C ARG A 167 -17.87 30.59 -0.53
N ALA A 168 -17.21 29.44 -0.67
CA ALA A 168 -15.84 29.31 -0.18
C ALA A 168 -14.92 30.32 -0.87
N LEU A 169 -15.00 30.46 -2.19
CA LEU A 169 -14.19 31.42 -2.95
C LEU A 169 -14.48 32.87 -2.55
N GLU A 170 -15.73 33.26 -2.30
CA GLU A 170 -16.05 34.62 -1.83
C GLU A 170 -15.31 34.96 -0.52
N VAL A 171 -15.26 34.01 0.41
CA VAL A 171 -14.56 34.15 1.70
C VAL A 171 -13.04 34.14 1.52
N LEU A 172 -12.52 33.25 0.68
CA LEU A 172 -11.09 33.14 0.40
C LEU A 172 -10.55 34.34 -0.36
N GLU A 173 -11.27 34.84 -1.36
CA GLU A 173 -10.92 36.06 -2.11
C GLU A 173 -10.95 37.28 -1.17
N ALA A 174 -11.87 37.31 -0.19
CA ALA A 174 -11.86 38.35 0.83
C ALA A 174 -10.61 38.31 1.71
N LEU A 175 -10.22 37.12 2.16
CA LEU A 175 -8.98 36.92 2.92
C LEU A 175 -7.75 37.28 2.09
N LEU A 176 -7.69 36.88 0.82
CA LEU A 176 -6.56 37.16 -0.07
C LEU A 176 -6.44 38.64 -0.45
N ARG A 177 -7.52 39.43 -0.38
CA ARG A 177 -7.43 40.90 -0.52
C ARG A 177 -6.64 41.53 0.62
N GLU A 178 -6.74 40.99 1.83
CA GLU A 178 -6.04 41.49 3.02
C GLU A 178 -4.65 40.85 3.18
N SER A 179 -4.52 39.58 2.80
CA SER A 179 -3.28 38.81 2.87
C SER A 179 -3.04 38.05 1.57
N PRO A 180 -2.52 38.72 0.51
CA PRO A 180 -2.36 38.11 -0.82
C PRO A 180 -1.47 36.85 -0.85
N GLY A 181 -0.54 36.73 0.10
CA GLY A 181 0.35 35.58 0.23
C GLY A 181 -0.12 34.50 1.22
N HIS A 182 -1.39 34.49 1.63
CA HIS A 182 -1.88 33.51 2.60
C HIS A 182 -1.94 32.10 1.96
N ALA A 183 -0.89 31.30 2.18
CA ALA A 183 -0.67 30.02 1.51
C ALA A 183 -1.85 29.03 1.60
N GLN A 184 -2.45 28.88 2.80
CA GLN A 184 -3.59 27.97 3.01
C GLN A 184 -4.82 28.40 2.20
N ALA A 185 -5.03 29.70 2.04
CA ALA A 185 -6.16 30.27 1.28
C ALA A 185 -5.93 30.08 -0.22
N LEU A 186 -4.72 30.32 -0.70
CA LEU A 186 -4.34 30.04 -2.09
C LEU A 186 -4.53 28.56 -2.44
N ARG A 187 -4.16 27.65 -1.53
CA ARG A 187 -4.42 26.22 -1.69
C ARG A 187 -5.91 25.88 -1.71
N ALA A 188 -6.70 26.43 -0.79
CA ALA A 188 -8.14 26.23 -0.78
C ALA A 188 -8.82 26.80 -2.05
N CYS A 189 -8.33 27.92 -2.59
CA CYS A 189 -8.80 28.46 -3.87
C CYS A 189 -8.52 27.51 -5.03
N VAL A 190 -7.34 26.86 -5.07
CA VAL A 190 -7.03 25.83 -6.07
C VAL A 190 -8.08 24.72 -6.02
N ASP A 191 -8.33 24.15 -4.85
CA ASP A 191 -9.28 23.04 -4.69
C ASP A 191 -10.71 23.47 -5.05
N ALA A 192 -11.13 24.67 -4.64
CA ALA A 192 -12.44 25.25 -4.96
C ALA A 192 -12.65 25.45 -6.47
N GLU A 193 -11.67 26.04 -7.16
CA GLU A 193 -11.75 26.27 -8.61
C GLU A 193 -11.73 24.96 -9.40
N LEU A 194 -11.00 23.94 -8.94
CA LEU A 194 -11.04 22.61 -9.55
C LEU A 194 -12.41 21.93 -9.37
N ALA A 195 -13.03 22.05 -8.19
CA ALA A 195 -14.38 21.55 -7.96
C ALA A 195 -15.42 22.20 -8.89
N ARG A 196 -15.20 23.46 -9.28
CA ARG A 196 -16.03 24.21 -10.23
C ARG A 196 -15.70 23.96 -11.70
N GLY A 197 -14.71 23.13 -12.00
CA GLY A 197 -14.24 22.89 -13.37
C GLY A 197 -13.61 24.13 -14.02
N ARG A 198 -12.93 24.98 -13.23
CA ARG A 198 -12.25 26.22 -13.66
C ARG A 198 -10.72 26.06 -13.59
N PRO A 199 -10.10 25.19 -14.42
CA PRO A 199 -8.69 24.83 -14.27
C PRO A 199 -7.73 26.01 -14.49
N GLU A 200 -8.09 27.00 -15.30
CA GLU A 200 -7.25 28.18 -15.53
C GLU A 200 -7.10 29.03 -14.25
N ARG A 201 -8.19 29.26 -13.51
CA ARG A 201 -8.15 29.99 -12.24
C ARG A 201 -7.40 29.20 -11.18
N ALA A 202 -7.57 27.88 -11.14
CA ALA A 202 -6.79 27.01 -10.27
C ALA A 202 -5.28 27.12 -10.54
N MET A 203 -4.87 27.22 -11.82
CA MET A 203 -3.46 27.44 -12.17
C MET A 203 -2.95 28.83 -11.72
N GLU A 204 -3.77 29.87 -11.76
CA GLU A 204 -3.41 31.21 -11.27
C GLU A 204 -3.14 31.18 -9.76
N HIS A 205 -4.04 30.58 -8.97
CA HIS A 205 -3.84 30.44 -7.51
C HIS A 205 -2.64 29.55 -7.17
N ALA A 206 -2.39 28.49 -7.93
CA ALA A 206 -1.20 27.65 -7.74
C ALA A 206 0.12 28.39 -8.06
N LYS A 207 0.13 29.31 -9.04
CA LYS A 207 1.30 30.16 -9.31
C LYS A 207 1.52 31.19 -8.20
N ALA A 208 0.45 31.85 -7.75
CA ALA A 208 0.51 32.76 -6.62
C ALA A 208 1.03 32.04 -5.35
N LEU A 209 0.66 30.77 -5.14
CA LEU A 209 1.16 29.96 -4.03
C LEU A 209 2.69 29.74 -4.11
N LEU A 210 3.23 29.49 -5.31
CA LEU A 210 4.68 29.37 -5.52
C LEU A 210 5.43 30.68 -5.24
N GLU A 211 4.80 31.83 -5.51
CA GLU A 211 5.38 33.14 -5.24
C GLU A 211 5.31 33.49 -3.74
N ALA A 212 4.27 33.04 -3.05
CA ALA A 212 3.99 33.39 -1.67
C ALA A 212 4.62 32.48 -0.61
N SER A 213 4.88 31.21 -0.93
CA SER A 213 5.36 30.22 0.05
C SER A 213 6.69 29.60 -0.36
N THR A 214 7.59 29.44 0.61
CA THR A 214 8.84 28.67 0.50
C THR A 214 8.76 27.34 1.24
N LYS A 215 7.61 26.99 1.83
CA LYS A 215 7.43 25.72 2.53
C LYS A 215 7.37 24.58 1.51
N ASP A 216 8.20 23.57 1.69
CA ASP A 216 8.31 22.43 0.76
C ASP A 216 6.94 21.79 0.45
N GLU A 217 6.05 21.67 1.43
CA GLU A 217 4.70 21.10 1.24
C GLU A 217 3.83 21.92 0.28
N ASP A 218 3.82 23.25 0.44
CA ASP A 218 3.04 24.16 -0.41
C ASP A 218 3.62 24.19 -1.83
N VAL A 219 4.95 24.28 -1.94
CA VAL A 219 5.67 24.30 -3.22
C VAL A 219 5.47 22.98 -3.97
N LEU A 220 5.53 21.86 -3.26
CA LEU A 220 5.26 20.54 -3.82
C LEU A 220 3.82 20.44 -4.33
N PHE A 221 2.82 20.84 -3.51
CA PHE A 221 1.42 20.85 -3.91
C PHE A 221 1.19 21.69 -5.18
N ALA A 222 1.77 22.89 -5.24
CA ALA A 222 1.62 23.78 -6.38
C ALA A 222 2.26 23.21 -7.65
N HIS A 223 3.47 22.64 -7.57
CA HIS A 223 4.11 22.00 -8.71
C HIS A 223 3.35 20.75 -9.21
N ILE A 224 2.85 19.90 -8.32
CA ILE A 224 2.01 18.75 -8.72
C ILE A 224 0.75 19.24 -9.41
N THR A 225 0.08 20.26 -8.85
CA THR A 225 -1.16 20.81 -9.40
C THR A 225 -0.91 21.41 -10.79
N LEU A 226 0.06 22.30 -10.93
CA LEU A 226 0.40 22.92 -12.21
C LEU A 226 0.80 21.87 -13.25
N GLY A 227 1.66 20.92 -12.88
CA GLY A 227 2.06 19.82 -13.74
C GLY A 227 0.87 19.02 -14.25
N ARG A 228 -0.04 18.62 -13.35
CA ARG A 228 -1.27 17.90 -13.70
C ARG A 228 -2.15 18.71 -14.66
N LEU A 229 -2.43 19.98 -14.35
CA LEU A 229 -3.35 20.79 -15.15
C LEU A 229 -2.77 21.14 -16.53
N LEU A 230 -1.47 21.35 -16.63
CA LEU A 230 -0.78 21.57 -17.92
C LEU A 230 -0.87 20.34 -18.83
N ASP A 231 -0.74 19.13 -18.28
CA ASP A 231 -0.91 17.89 -19.03
C ASP A 231 -2.38 17.69 -19.45
N THR A 232 -3.32 17.74 -18.51
CA THR A 232 -4.72 17.34 -18.76
C THR A 232 -5.56 18.39 -19.48
N HIS A 233 -5.33 19.69 -19.23
CA HIS A 233 -6.16 20.77 -19.80
C HIS A 233 -5.50 21.50 -20.96
N ARG A 234 -4.18 21.69 -20.92
CA ARG A 234 -3.46 22.40 -21.99
C ARG A 234 -2.75 21.48 -22.97
N GLY A 235 -2.52 20.22 -22.61
CA GLY A 235 -1.68 19.31 -23.39
C GLY A 235 -0.22 19.76 -23.49
N ASP A 236 0.22 20.69 -22.64
CA ASP A 236 1.59 21.22 -22.63
C ASP A 236 2.50 20.27 -21.83
N LEU A 237 2.94 19.21 -22.50
CA LEU A 237 3.77 18.17 -21.92
C LEU A 237 5.12 18.68 -21.43
N ALA A 238 5.70 19.67 -22.14
CA ALA A 238 7.01 20.21 -21.79
C ALA A 238 6.94 21.01 -20.49
N ALA A 239 5.96 21.91 -20.36
CA ALA A 239 5.75 22.65 -19.12
C ALA A 239 5.32 21.73 -17.97
N SER A 240 4.46 20.74 -18.25
CA SER A 240 4.08 19.72 -17.27
C SER A 240 5.30 18.96 -16.73
N ALA A 241 6.16 18.45 -17.61
CA ALA A 241 7.37 17.74 -17.24
C ALA A 241 8.34 18.63 -16.42
N ALA A 242 8.39 19.94 -16.70
CA ALA A 242 9.18 20.88 -15.92
C ALA A 242 8.69 20.99 -14.47
N HIS A 243 7.38 21.10 -14.27
CA HIS A 243 6.80 21.13 -12.91
C HIS A 243 6.96 19.81 -12.16
N TYR A 244 6.73 18.66 -12.83
CA TYR A 244 6.99 17.36 -12.20
C TYR A 244 8.47 17.14 -11.88
N ARG A 245 9.41 17.70 -12.64
CA ARG A 245 10.84 17.68 -12.30
C ARG A 245 11.10 18.40 -10.98
N MET A 246 10.47 19.56 -10.75
CA MET A 246 10.59 20.28 -9.48
C MET A 246 9.93 19.50 -8.34
N ALA A 247 8.75 18.90 -8.56
CA ALA A 247 8.09 18.05 -7.57
C ALA A 247 8.95 16.83 -7.16
N VAL A 248 9.60 16.17 -8.13
CA VAL A 248 10.53 15.06 -7.86
C VAL A 248 11.78 15.54 -7.11
N ALA A 249 12.24 16.78 -7.32
CA ALA A 249 13.38 17.32 -6.57
C ALA A 249 13.04 17.51 -5.07
N LEU A 250 11.80 17.91 -4.75
CA LEU A 250 11.31 18.07 -3.38
C LEU A 250 11.00 16.73 -2.69
N ALA A 251 10.44 15.77 -3.44
CA ALA A 251 10.09 14.45 -2.94
C ALA A 251 10.79 13.35 -3.77
N PRO A 252 12.12 13.20 -3.64
CA PRO A 252 12.88 12.32 -4.51
C PRO A 252 12.57 10.85 -4.33
N ARG A 253 11.91 10.41 -3.25
CA ARG A 253 11.55 8.98 -3.08
C ARG A 253 10.08 8.70 -3.36
N ASP A 254 9.35 9.66 -3.92
CA ASP A 254 7.98 9.45 -4.34
C ASP A 254 7.96 8.80 -5.74
N GLY A 255 7.74 7.48 -5.75
CA GLY A 255 7.68 6.69 -6.98
C GLY A 255 6.52 7.10 -7.90
N ALA A 256 5.42 7.64 -7.38
CA ALA A 256 4.30 8.10 -8.21
C ALA A 256 4.67 9.38 -8.96
N LEU A 257 5.35 10.34 -8.31
CA LEU A 257 5.83 11.55 -8.96
C LEU A 257 6.89 11.26 -10.03
N ARG A 258 7.84 10.38 -9.73
CA ARG A 258 8.82 9.90 -10.71
C ARG A 258 8.16 9.20 -11.88
N GLY A 259 7.15 8.36 -11.62
CA GLY A 259 6.39 7.66 -12.66
C GLY A 259 5.63 8.60 -13.59
N ARG A 260 5.04 9.67 -13.04
CA ARG A 260 4.41 10.74 -13.83
C ARG A 260 5.43 11.48 -14.70
N LEU A 261 6.60 11.83 -14.15
CA LEU A 261 7.68 12.44 -14.91
C LEU A 261 8.17 11.52 -16.05
N ALA A 262 8.37 10.23 -15.77
CA ALA A 262 8.78 9.24 -16.75
C ALA A 262 7.76 9.12 -17.91
N THR A 263 6.46 9.13 -17.58
CA THR A 263 5.36 9.11 -18.56
C THR A 263 5.39 10.33 -19.47
N LEU A 264 5.53 11.53 -18.89
CA LEU A 264 5.60 12.78 -19.66
C LEU A 264 6.82 12.83 -20.57
N LYS A 265 7.99 12.43 -20.05
CA LYS A 265 9.23 12.34 -20.83
C LYS A 265 9.14 11.31 -21.97
N ALA A 266 8.50 10.15 -21.73
CA ALA A 266 8.27 9.16 -22.76
C ALA A 266 7.40 9.71 -23.90
N ARG A 267 6.32 10.42 -23.57
CA ARG A 267 5.44 11.08 -24.56
C ARG A 267 6.15 12.20 -25.34
N LEU A 268 7.14 12.85 -24.73
CA LEU A 268 8.02 13.85 -25.37
C LEU A 268 9.15 13.22 -26.20
N GLY A 269 9.35 11.90 -26.16
CA GLY A 269 10.49 11.24 -26.80
C GLY A 269 11.85 11.50 -26.13
N ASP A 270 11.85 11.95 -24.87
CA ASP A 270 13.07 12.19 -24.09
C ASP A 270 13.68 10.85 -23.67
N ARG A 271 14.94 10.62 -24.07
CA ARG A 271 15.68 9.38 -23.80
C ARG A 271 15.90 9.12 -22.30
N SER A 272 15.90 10.16 -21.47
CA SER A 272 16.03 10.02 -20.01
C SER A 272 14.79 9.42 -19.34
N ALA A 273 13.65 9.27 -20.06
CA ALA A 273 12.44 8.62 -19.55
C ALA A 273 12.70 7.21 -19.00
N GLY A 274 13.64 6.46 -19.60
CA GLY A 274 13.99 5.12 -19.15
C GLY A 274 14.66 5.10 -17.77
N ASP A 275 15.44 6.13 -17.44
CA ASP A 275 16.09 6.26 -16.14
C ASP A 275 15.07 6.55 -15.04
N ASP A 276 14.17 7.51 -15.30
CA ASP A 276 13.09 7.88 -14.38
C ASP A 276 12.10 6.72 -14.20
N LEU A 277 11.78 6.00 -15.28
CA LEU A 277 10.93 4.81 -15.22
C LEU A 277 11.53 3.77 -14.28
N ARG A 278 12.81 3.42 -14.46
CA ARG A 278 13.48 2.42 -13.60
C ARG A 278 13.44 2.83 -12.13
N ALA A 279 13.74 4.09 -11.83
CA ALA A 279 13.72 4.61 -10.46
C ALA A 279 12.29 4.58 -9.87
N ALA A 280 11.28 4.95 -10.67
CA ALA A 280 9.88 4.89 -10.27
C ALA A 280 9.44 3.45 -9.94
N LEU A 281 9.79 2.48 -10.79
CA LEU A 281 9.47 1.07 -10.58
C LEU A 281 10.09 0.53 -9.29
N GLU A 282 11.32 0.92 -8.97
CA GLU A 282 11.99 0.52 -7.74
C GLU A 282 11.30 1.09 -6.49
N ASP A 283 10.99 2.39 -6.49
CA ASP A 283 10.32 3.04 -5.34
C ASP A 283 8.89 2.50 -5.15
N LEU A 284 8.13 2.35 -6.24
CA LEU A 284 6.77 1.79 -6.20
C LEU A 284 6.78 0.32 -5.77
N GLY A 285 7.73 -0.48 -6.26
CA GLY A 285 7.91 -1.87 -5.83
C GLY A 285 8.15 -1.96 -4.33
N ARG A 286 9.06 -1.15 -3.77
CA ARG A 286 9.31 -1.09 -2.31
C ARG A 286 8.08 -0.63 -1.52
N ALA A 287 7.32 0.33 -2.04
CA ALA A 287 6.08 0.79 -1.40
C ALA A 287 5.02 -0.33 -1.35
N ILE A 288 4.85 -1.05 -2.46
CA ILE A 288 3.95 -2.20 -2.57
C ILE A 288 4.41 -3.34 -1.67
N GLU A 289 5.70 -3.66 -1.60
CA GLU A 289 6.23 -4.71 -0.71
C GLU A 289 5.89 -4.45 0.76
N ARG A 290 5.98 -3.17 1.19
CA ARG A 290 5.64 -2.74 2.56
C ARG A 290 4.15 -2.78 2.82
N ARG A 291 3.33 -2.35 1.85
CA ARG A 291 1.87 -2.21 1.98
C ARG A 291 1.16 -2.76 0.73
N PRO A 292 1.17 -4.09 0.53
CA PRO A 292 0.60 -4.72 -0.67
C PRO A 292 -0.93 -4.65 -0.70
N ASP A 293 -1.56 -4.36 0.44
CA ASP A 293 -2.99 -4.13 0.64
C ASP A 293 -3.48 -2.77 0.11
N ARG A 294 -2.56 -1.85 -0.20
CA ARG A 294 -2.91 -0.48 -0.59
C ARG A 294 -3.03 -0.34 -2.10
N ARG A 295 -4.20 0.10 -2.55
CA ARG A 295 -4.52 0.36 -3.96
C ARG A 295 -3.60 1.39 -4.63
N ASP A 296 -3.16 2.42 -3.90
CA ASP A 296 -2.49 3.58 -4.51
C ASP A 296 -1.14 3.22 -5.13
N GLY A 297 -0.35 2.36 -4.48
CA GLY A 297 0.93 1.89 -5.03
C GLY A 297 0.74 1.07 -6.31
N TRP A 298 -0.20 0.12 -6.29
CA TRP A 298 -0.54 -0.68 -7.48
C TRP A 298 -1.06 0.18 -8.62
N ARG A 299 -1.97 1.12 -8.35
CA ARG A 299 -2.51 2.04 -9.35
C ARG A 299 -1.37 2.86 -9.98
N ALA A 300 -0.51 3.47 -9.18
CA ALA A 300 0.60 4.28 -9.67
C ALA A 300 1.57 3.46 -10.53
N LEU A 301 1.85 2.21 -10.17
CA LEU A 301 2.71 1.30 -10.94
C LEU A 301 2.10 0.96 -12.30
N VAL A 302 0.82 0.58 -12.33
CA VAL A 302 0.08 0.26 -13.57
C VAL A 302 0.00 1.48 -14.48
N GLU A 303 -0.37 2.64 -13.95
CA GLU A 303 -0.45 3.90 -14.70
C GLU A 303 0.91 4.32 -15.27
N THR A 304 1.98 4.15 -14.51
CA THR A 304 3.35 4.48 -14.95
C THR A 304 3.79 3.57 -16.10
N LEU A 305 3.60 2.26 -15.96
CA LEU A 305 3.94 1.30 -17.01
C LEU A 305 3.13 1.57 -18.29
N ALA A 306 1.81 1.72 -18.17
CA ALA A 306 0.94 2.00 -19.30
C ALA A 306 1.28 3.35 -19.96
N GLY A 307 1.54 4.40 -19.18
CA GLY A 307 1.90 5.74 -19.65
C GLY A 307 3.22 5.77 -20.41
N CYS A 308 4.18 4.92 -20.05
CA CYS A 308 5.43 4.75 -20.79
C CYS A 308 5.33 3.77 -21.98
N GLY A 309 4.13 3.28 -22.32
CA GLY A 309 3.89 2.36 -23.44
C GLY A 309 4.09 0.87 -23.11
N PHE A 310 4.34 0.52 -21.84
CA PHE A 310 4.52 -0.87 -21.38
C PHE A 310 3.16 -1.52 -21.05
N VAL A 311 2.27 -1.59 -22.06
CA VAL A 311 0.88 -2.05 -21.88
C VAL A 311 0.78 -3.50 -21.38
N ALA A 312 1.53 -4.43 -21.99
CA ALA A 312 1.50 -5.83 -21.57
C ALA A 312 2.06 -6.07 -20.15
N PRO A 313 3.20 -5.44 -19.75
CA PRO A 313 3.62 -5.42 -18.35
C PRO A 313 2.57 -4.82 -17.40
N ALA A 314 1.97 -3.67 -17.76
CA ALA A 314 0.96 -3.02 -16.94
C ALA A 314 -0.24 -3.94 -16.65
N ALA A 315 -0.75 -4.63 -17.68
CA ALA A 315 -1.84 -5.60 -17.54
C ALA A 315 -1.46 -6.78 -16.63
N THR A 316 -0.21 -7.26 -16.71
CA THR A 316 0.27 -8.36 -15.85
C THR A 316 0.28 -7.94 -14.38
N VAL A 317 0.79 -6.74 -14.09
CA VAL A 317 0.79 -6.15 -12.75
C VAL A 317 -0.63 -5.88 -12.24
N GLU A 318 -1.52 -5.38 -13.10
CA GLU A 318 -2.92 -5.13 -12.76
C GLU A 318 -3.65 -6.43 -12.39
N GLY A 319 -3.42 -7.52 -13.14
CA GLY A 319 -3.97 -8.84 -12.80
C GLY A 319 -3.52 -9.36 -11.43
N VAL A 320 -2.24 -9.16 -11.08
CA VAL A 320 -1.73 -9.48 -9.73
C VAL A 320 -2.45 -8.63 -8.67
N ALA A 321 -2.58 -7.32 -8.89
CA ALA A 321 -3.28 -6.43 -7.97
C ALA A 321 -4.77 -6.81 -7.80
N MET A 322 -5.42 -7.26 -8.87
CA MET A 322 -6.79 -7.77 -8.85
C MET A 322 -6.93 -9.03 -8.00
N ALA A 323 -6.01 -9.99 -8.13
CA ALA A 323 -6.02 -11.21 -7.30
C ALA A 323 -5.88 -10.88 -5.80
N LEU A 324 -5.08 -9.86 -5.48
CA LEU A 324 -4.91 -9.36 -4.11
C LEU A 324 -6.10 -8.52 -3.62
N GLY A 325 -7.09 -8.23 -4.46
CA GLY A 325 -8.28 -7.46 -4.10
C GLY A 325 -8.06 -5.95 -4.00
N THR A 326 -6.98 -5.40 -4.58
CA THR A 326 -6.67 -3.97 -4.50
C THR A 326 -7.15 -3.17 -5.72
N MET A 327 -7.41 -3.83 -6.85
CA MET A 327 -7.84 -3.20 -8.11
C MET A 327 -9.12 -3.83 -8.67
N PRO A 328 -9.98 -3.04 -9.36
CA PRO A 328 -11.23 -3.54 -9.94
C PRO A 328 -10.99 -4.43 -11.15
N HIS A 329 -11.95 -5.30 -11.45
CA HIS A 329 -11.83 -6.26 -12.55
C HIS A 329 -11.84 -5.60 -13.93
N ARG A 330 -10.90 -5.95 -14.80
CA ARG A 330 -10.88 -5.58 -16.22
C ARG A 330 -10.41 -6.76 -17.10
N PRO A 331 -10.81 -6.80 -18.38
CA PRO A 331 -10.32 -7.82 -19.31
C PRO A 331 -8.84 -7.60 -19.60
N LEU A 332 -8.02 -8.62 -19.37
CA LEU A 332 -6.58 -8.59 -19.58
C LEU A 332 -6.23 -9.04 -21.00
N SER A 333 -5.15 -8.50 -21.57
CA SER A 333 -4.66 -8.91 -22.88
C SER A 333 -3.86 -10.22 -22.74
N HIS A 334 -4.44 -11.32 -23.22
CA HIS A 334 -3.88 -12.68 -23.13
C HIS A 334 -2.89 -13.02 -24.27
N ALA A 335 -2.20 -12.03 -24.85
CA ALA A 335 -1.20 -12.32 -25.87
C ALA A 335 -0.09 -13.20 -25.27
N LEU A 336 0.00 -14.44 -25.76
CA LEU A 336 1.06 -15.36 -25.39
C LEU A 336 2.41 -14.82 -25.85
N GLY A 337 3.37 -14.81 -24.92
CA GLY A 337 4.76 -14.50 -25.20
C GLY A 337 5.52 -15.73 -25.73
N PRO A 338 6.70 -15.51 -26.34
CA PRO A 338 7.54 -16.60 -26.82
C PRO A 338 8.04 -17.49 -25.68
N LEU A 339 8.18 -18.79 -25.95
CA LEU A 339 8.88 -19.74 -25.09
C LEU A 339 10.24 -20.07 -25.71
N HIS A 340 11.30 -19.50 -25.17
CA HIS A 340 12.67 -19.73 -25.63
C HIS A 340 13.59 -20.05 -24.45
N PRO A 341 14.50 -21.04 -24.54
CA PRO A 341 15.40 -21.41 -23.44
C PRO A 341 16.14 -20.21 -22.82
N GLU A 342 16.66 -19.31 -23.66
CA GLU A 342 17.36 -18.11 -23.20
C GLU A 342 16.46 -17.15 -22.39
N LEU A 343 15.18 -17.04 -22.76
CA LEU A 343 14.23 -16.19 -22.03
C LEU A 343 13.84 -16.82 -20.69
N VAL A 344 13.66 -18.14 -20.67
CA VAL A 344 13.41 -18.91 -19.44
C VAL A 344 14.61 -18.77 -18.49
N ALA A 345 15.83 -18.93 -19.00
CA ALA A 345 17.07 -18.77 -18.22
C ALA A 345 17.20 -17.40 -17.54
N ARG A 346 16.67 -16.33 -18.15
CA ARG A 346 16.75 -14.95 -17.60
C ARG A 346 15.85 -14.72 -16.38
N VAL A 347 14.85 -15.56 -16.16
CA VAL A 347 13.92 -15.44 -15.02
C VAL A 347 14.24 -16.42 -13.88
N ALA A 348 15.34 -17.18 -14.02
CA ALA A 348 15.79 -18.12 -13.02
C ALA A 348 16.00 -17.45 -11.65
N PRO A 349 15.51 -18.05 -10.55
CA PRO A 349 15.86 -17.59 -9.21
C PRO A 349 17.38 -17.73 -8.99
N ARG A 350 17.92 -16.93 -8.07
CA ARG A 350 19.37 -16.90 -7.77
C ARG A 350 19.92 -18.25 -7.33
N THR A 351 19.08 -19.10 -6.76
CA THR A 351 19.40 -20.48 -6.34
C THR A 351 19.62 -21.43 -7.52
N LEU A 352 19.07 -21.14 -8.71
CA LEU A 352 19.43 -21.82 -9.96
C LEU A 352 20.61 -21.10 -10.62
N THR A 353 21.80 -21.37 -10.09
CA THR A 353 23.05 -20.75 -10.56
C THR A 353 23.30 -21.05 -12.03
N PRO A 354 24.10 -20.23 -12.73
CA PRO A 354 24.53 -20.54 -14.10
C PRO A 354 25.15 -21.95 -14.22
N ALA A 355 25.97 -22.36 -13.25
CA ALA A 355 26.57 -23.70 -13.22
C ALA A 355 25.50 -24.80 -13.16
N THR A 356 24.52 -24.65 -12.27
CA THR A 356 23.38 -25.59 -12.15
C THR A 356 22.63 -25.71 -13.47
N ARG A 357 22.27 -24.59 -14.09
CA ARG A 357 21.49 -24.60 -15.33
C ARG A 357 22.24 -25.23 -16.50
N VAL A 358 23.51 -24.85 -16.69
CA VAL A 358 24.35 -25.41 -17.77
C VAL A 358 24.57 -26.92 -17.56
N PHE A 359 24.75 -27.37 -16.32
CA PHE A 359 24.83 -28.80 -16.03
C PHE A 359 23.55 -29.54 -16.41
N PHE A 360 22.38 -29.09 -15.94
CA PHE A 360 21.11 -29.76 -16.24
C PHE A 360 20.78 -29.72 -17.74
N GLU A 361 21.18 -28.66 -18.45
CA GLU A 361 21.04 -28.57 -19.90
C GLU A 361 21.78 -29.70 -20.63
N ALA A 362 23.01 -30.01 -20.19
CA ALA A 362 23.81 -31.11 -20.75
C ALA A 362 23.42 -32.49 -20.20
N ALA A 363 23.01 -32.57 -18.93
CA ALA A 363 22.80 -33.84 -18.22
C ALA A 363 21.39 -34.40 -18.36
N ALA A 364 20.39 -33.61 -18.78
CA ALA A 364 19.00 -34.05 -18.82
C ALA A 364 18.77 -35.39 -19.59
N PRO A 365 19.32 -35.61 -20.79
CA PRO A 365 19.16 -36.89 -21.49
C PRO A 365 19.73 -38.08 -20.72
N ILE A 366 20.84 -37.86 -19.98
CA ILE A 366 21.47 -38.89 -19.16
C ILE A 366 20.61 -39.19 -17.93
N LEU A 367 20.11 -38.16 -17.25
CA LEU A 367 19.25 -38.30 -16.07
C LEU A 367 17.92 -38.98 -16.42
N GLU A 368 17.30 -38.60 -17.53
CA GLU A 368 16.08 -39.25 -18.05
C GLU A 368 16.34 -40.69 -18.48
N GLY A 369 17.53 -40.98 -19.01
CA GLY A 369 17.96 -42.34 -19.33
C GLY A 369 18.20 -43.22 -18.11
N LEU A 370 18.76 -42.65 -17.04
CA LEU A 370 19.02 -43.32 -15.76
C LEU A 370 17.74 -43.62 -14.98
N ALA A 371 16.78 -42.68 -15.01
CA ALA A 371 15.53 -42.78 -14.27
C ALA A 371 14.34 -42.31 -15.13
N PRO A 372 13.92 -43.13 -16.11
CA PRO A 372 12.90 -42.74 -17.08
C PRO A 372 11.53 -42.55 -16.45
N PHE A 373 10.83 -41.49 -16.88
CA PHE A 373 9.45 -41.21 -16.48
C PHE A 373 8.47 -42.18 -17.17
N ARG A 374 8.16 -43.29 -16.50
CA ARG A 374 7.28 -44.35 -17.04
C ARG A 374 5.80 -43.96 -16.91
N LEU A 375 5.19 -43.52 -18.01
CA LEU A 375 3.78 -43.12 -18.08
C LEU A 375 2.81 -44.21 -17.58
N GLU A 376 3.16 -45.48 -17.76
CA GLU A 376 2.34 -46.62 -17.33
C GLU A 376 2.21 -46.68 -15.80
N ARG A 377 3.27 -46.32 -15.06
CA ARG A 377 3.24 -46.25 -13.58
C ARG A 377 2.23 -45.22 -13.11
N TRP A 378 2.06 -44.14 -13.87
CA TRP A 378 1.15 -43.05 -13.57
C TRP A 378 -0.25 -43.26 -14.12
N SER A 379 -0.51 -44.33 -14.87
CA SER A 379 -1.81 -44.52 -15.57
C SER A 379 -2.17 -43.28 -16.40
N ALA A 380 -1.17 -42.68 -17.05
CA ALA A 380 -1.34 -41.49 -17.85
C ALA A 380 -2.03 -41.83 -19.17
N THR A 381 -3.07 -41.07 -19.53
CA THR A 381 -3.81 -41.22 -20.79
C THR A 381 -3.85 -39.89 -21.53
N PRO A 382 -3.72 -39.87 -22.87
CA PRO A 382 -3.90 -38.65 -23.66
C PRO A 382 -5.27 -38.02 -23.43
N LEU A 383 -5.31 -36.70 -23.28
CA LEU A 383 -6.55 -35.95 -23.23
C LEU A 383 -7.15 -35.85 -24.64
N ASP A 384 -8.44 -36.13 -24.77
CA ASP A 384 -9.15 -35.99 -26.04
C ASP A 384 -9.01 -34.56 -26.59
N PRO A 385 -8.50 -34.34 -27.83
CA PRO A 385 -8.43 -33.02 -28.45
C PRO A 385 -9.77 -32.27 -28.51
N ALA A 386 -10.90 -33.00 -28.49
CA ALA A 386 -12.24 -32.41 -28.44
C ALA A 386 -12.61 -31.85 -27.05
N HIS A 387 -11.88 -32.25 -26.00
CA HIS A 387 -12.13 -31.83 -24.62
C HIS A 387 -11.97 -30.30 -24.47
N PRO A 388 -12.85 -29.61 -23.71
CA PRO A 388 -12.79 -28.15 -23.55
C PRO A 388 -11.42 -27.63 -23.10
N VAL A 389 -10.79 -28.33 -22.15
CA VAL A 389 -9.43 -27.99 -21.68
C VAL A 389 -8.40 -28.13 -22.79
N ALA A 390 -8.43 -29.21 -23.58
CA ALA A 390 -7.49 -29.39 -24.70
C ALA A 390 -7.63 -28.25 -25.73
N LYS A 391 -8.86 -27.87 -26.07
CA LYS A 391 -9.14 -26.73 -26.96
C LYS A 391 -8.60 -25.41 -26.39
N ALA A 392 -8.75 -25.20 -25.09
CA ALA A 392 -8.34 -23.95 -24.48
C ALA A 392 -6.82 -23.83 -24.24
N LEU A 393 -6.13 -24.97 -24.20
CA LEU A 393 -4.67 -25.08 -24.20
C LEU A 393 -4.08 -25.10 -25.62
N ALA A 394 -4.89 -25.25 -26.67
CA ALA A 394 -4.43 -25.28 -28.06
C ALA A 394 -3.53 -24.10 -28.46
N PRO A 395 -3.70 -22.85 -27.96
CA PRO A 395 -2.76 -21.77 -28.23
C PRO A 395 -1.34 -22.01 -27.70
N LEU A 396 -1.16 -22.89 -26.71
CA LEU A 396 0.17 -23.38 -26.29
C LEU A 396 0.68 -24.52 -27.18
N ALA A 397 -0.21 -25.17 -27.93
CA ALA A 397 0.05 -26.36 -28.74
C ALA A 397 0.55 -26.07 -30.16
N ASP A 398 0.58 -24.82 -30.62
CA ASP A 398 1.36 -24.42 -31.82
C ASP A 398 2.87 -24.77 -31.67
N GLU A 399 3.32 -25.16 -30.47
CA GLU A 399 4.65 -25.71 -30.18
C GLU A 399 4.73 -27.26 -30.13
N GLY A 400 3.64 -27.96 -30.45
CA GLY A 400 3.53 -29.42 -30.42
C GLY A 400 3.26 -30.00 -29.04
N LEU A 401 2.41 -29.35 -28.24
CA LEU A 401 2.10 -29.78 -26.86
C LEU A 401 1.09 -30.94 -26.81
N GLU A 402 1.54 -32.09 -26.31
CA GLU A 402 0.73 -33.23 -25.89
C GLU A 402 0.29 -33.06 -24.42
N VAL A 403 -1.01 -33.23 -24.19
CA VAL A 403 -1.61 -33.13 -22.85
C VAL A 403 -2.06 -34.51 -22.41
N LEU A 404 -1.46 -35.00 -21.31
CA LEU A 404 -1.80 -36.25 -20.66
C LEU A 404 -2.54 -35.98 -19.35
N VAL A 405 -3.39 -36.90 -18.93
CA VAL A 405 -4.10 -36.84 -17.64
C VAL A 405 -3.87 -38.12 -16.85
N SER A 406 -3.74 -38.00 -15.54
CA SER A 406 -3.59 -39.13 -14.62
C SER A 406 -4.46 -38.97 -13.37
N ALA A 407 -5.15 -40.05 -13.02
CA ALA A 407 -5.86 -40.16 -11.74
C ALA A 407 -4.91 -40.33 -10.54
N ARG A 408 -3.64 -40.72 -10.76
CA ARG A 408 -2.67 -41.04 -9.71
C ARG A 408 -1.96 -39.83 -9.12
N ILE A 409 -2.07 -38.66 -9.76
CA ILE A 409 -1.46 -37.42 -9.29
C ILE A 409 -2.51 -36.30 -9.18
N PRO A 410 -3.45 -36.37 -8.22
CA PRO A 410 -4.69 -35.59 -8.23
C PRO A 410 -4.51 -34.09 -8.50
N ARG A 411 -3.54 -33.44 -7.84
CA ARG A 411 -3.28 -31.99 -7.92
C ARG A 411 -1.84 -31.68 -8.29
N ALA A 412 -1.36 -32.17 -9.45
CA ALA A 412 -0.04 -31.83 -9.96
C ALA A 412 -0.05 -31.60 -11.48
N CYS A 413 0.80 -30.70 -11.95
CA CYS A 413 1.06 -30.45 -13.36
C CYS A 413 2.57 -30.49 -13.56
N VAL A 414 3.06 -31.50 -14.29
CA VAL A 414 4.51 -31.74 -14.46
C VAL A 414 4.85 -31.98 -15.93
N PRO A 415 6.04 -31.57 -16.39
CA PRO A 415 6.53 -32.01 -17.69
C PRO A 415 6.81 -33.51 -17.67
N VAL A 416 6.51 -34.19 -18.78
CA VAL A 416 6.81 -35.62 -18.98
C VAL A 416 8.29 -35.83 -19.30
N ASP A 417 8.92 -34.85 -19.96
CA ASP A 417 10.32 -34.87 -20.35
C ASP A 417 10.89 -33.44 -20.47
N SER A 418 12.16 -33.35 -20.81
CA SER A 418 12.88 -32.10 -21.03
C SER A 418 12.71 -31.52 -22.44
N THR A 419 11.70 -31.94 -23.21
CA THR A 419 11.39 -31.33 -24.51
C THR A 419 10.44 -30.13 -24.37
N GLY A 420 9.64 -30.11 -23.30
CA GLY A 420 8.56 -29.12 -23.12
C GLY A 420 7.33 -29.37 -23.99
N ARG A 421 7.26 -30.52 -24.67
CA ARG A 421 6.18 -30.89 -25.60
C ARG A 421 5.19 -31.89 -25.03
N SER A 422 5.43 -32.48 -23.86
CA SER A 422 4.46 -33.37 -23.22
C SER A 422 4.30 -33.00 -21.75
N ILE A 423 3.05 -32.82 -21.31
CA ILE A 423 2.70 -32.43 -19.94
C ILE A 423 1.69 -33.41 -19.37
N LEU A 424 1.87 -33.77 -18.10
CA LEU A 424 0.95 -34.62 -17.36
C LEU A 424 0.20 -33.80 -16.30
N PHE A 425 -1.12 -33.76 -16.44
CA PHE A 425 -2.04 -33.18 -15.47
C PHE A 425 -2.64 -34.23 -14.53
N GLY A 426 -2.85 -33.81 -13.29
CA GLY A 426 -3.76 -34.46 -12.37
C GLY A 426 -5.20 -34.33 -12.80
N HIS A 427 -5.98 -35.40 -12.64
CA HIS A 427 -7.40 -35.40 -12.99
C HIS A 427 -8.21 -34.30 -12.27
N GLU A 428 -7.96 -34.02 -10.98
CA GLU A 428 -8.70 -32.98 -10.26
C GLU A 428 -8.43 -31.59 -10.82
N LEU A 429 -7.23 -31.34 -11.38
CA LEU A 429 -6.93 -30.06 -12.02
C LEU A 429 -7.84 -29.85 -13.23
N VAL A 430 -7.94 -30.86 -14.11
CA VAL A 430 -8.73 -30.79 -15.34
C VAL A 430 -10.23 -30.64 -15.06
N GLU A 431 -10.72 -31.22 -13.96
CA GLU A 431 -12.13 -31.17 -13.57
C GLU A 431 -12.53 -29.89 -12.82
N ARG A 432 -11.64 -29.32 -12.01
CA ARG A 432 -11.99 -28.25 -11.04
C ARG A 432 -11.41 -26.88 -11.37
N PHE A 433 -10.31 -26.81 -12.12
CA PHE A 433 -9.61 -25.54 -12.33
C PHE A 433 -10.18 -24.81 -13.53
N ASP A 434 -10.20 -23.49 -13.43
CA ASP A 434 -10.50 -22.64 -14.57
C ASP A 434 -9.43 -22.81 -15.68
N VAL A 435 -9.87 -22.61 -16.91
CA VAL A 435 -9.06 -22.72 -18.12
C VAL A 435 -7.82 -21.83 -18.08
N ASP A 436 -7.91 -20.61 -17.55
CA ASP A 436 -6.78 -19.68 -17.49
C ASP A 436 -5.74 -20.14 -16.47
N ALA A 437 -6.20 -20.72 -15.35
CA ALA A 437 -5.33 -21.35 -14.36
C ALA A 437 -4.61 -22.57 -14.95
N LEU A 438 -5.33 -23.42 -15.70
CA LEU A 438 -4.74 -24.55 -16.41
C LEU A 438 -3.71 -24.12 -17.45
N ARG A 439 -3.96 -23.02 -18.18
CA ARG A 439 -3.01 -22.45 -19.14
C ARG A 439 -1.73 -21.97 -18.46
N PHE A 440 -1.84 -21.34 -17.30
CA PHE A 440 -0.69 -20.96 -16.49
C PHE A 440 0.13 -22.19 -16.04
N LEU A 441 -0.54 -23.22 -15.51
CA LEU A 441 0.13 -24.45 -15.05
C LEU A 441 0.81 -25.22 -16.20
N ALA A 442 0.16 -25.32 -17.37
CA ALA A 442 0.77 -25.89 -18.57
C ALA A 442 2.00 -25.09 -18.99
N ALA A 443 1.90 -23.76 -19.12
CA ALA A 443 3.02 -22.92 -19.51
C ALA A 443 4.21 -23.04 -18.52
N SER A 444 3.93 -23.24 -17.24
CA SER A 444 4.97 -23.50 -16.22
C SER A 444 5.69 -24.82 -16.47
N ALA A 445 4.94 -25.91 -16.66
CA ALA A 445 5.50 -27.22 -16.97
C ALA A 445 6.29 -27.21 -18.29
N GLN A 446 5.80 -26.55 -19.34
CA GLN A 446 6.54 -26.39 -20.60
C GLN A 446 7.88 -25.68 -20.36
N ALA A 447 7.86 -24.57 -19.60
CA ALA A 447 9.08 -23.81 -19.31
C ALA A 447 10.11 -24.63 -18.52
N ILE A 448 9.67 -25.46 -17.57
CA ILE A 448 10.55 -26.38 -16.83
C ILE A 448 11.16 -27.42 -17.77
N GLY A 449 10.35 -27.99 -18.68
CA GLY A 449 10.83 -28.93 -19.69
C GLY A 449 11.87 -28.29 -20.63
N VAL A 450 11.56 -27.10 -21.18
CA VAL A 450 12.48 -26.33 -22.03
C VAL A 450 13.78 -25.95 -21.30
N ALA A 451 13.72 -25.72 -19.99
CA ALA A 451 14.88 -25.48 -19.14
C ALA A 451 15.69 -26.73 -18.79
N LYS A 452 15.30 -27.91 -19.29
CA LYS A 452 15.97 -29.20 -19.03
C LYS A 452 15.96 -29.62 -17.55
N LEU A 453 14.91 -29.21 -16.83
CA LEU A 453 14.77 -29.44 -15.39
C LEU A 453 13.65 -30.44 -15.05
N ALA A 454 13.08 -31.13 -16.04
CA ALA A 454 12.06 -32.16 -15.80
C ALA A 454 12.51 -33.23 -14.77
N PRO A 455 13.76 -33.77 -14.82
CA PRO A 455 14.22 -34.75 -13.84
C PRO A 455 14.18 -34.25 -12.38
N VAL A 456 14.30 -32.94 -12.16
CA VAL A 456 14.25 -32.34 -10.82
C VAL A 456 12.87 -32.51 -10.18
N LEU A 457 11.80 -32.44 -10.98
CA LEU A 457 10.43 -32.58 -10.46
C LEU A 457 9.92 -34.03 -10.48
N GLN A 458 10.52 -34.88 -11.31
CA GLN A 458 10.11 -36.27 -11.48
C GLN A 458 10.75 -37.21 -10.46
N LEU A 459 11.93 -36.86 -9.94
CA LEU A 459 12.68 -37.67 -8.99
C LEU A 459 12.52 -37.13 -7.57
N ASN A 460 12.40 -38.05 -6.61
CA ASN A 460 12.55 -37.66 -5.21
C ASN A 460 14.02 -37.27 -4.92
N ARG A 461 14.25 -36.58 -3.80
CA ARG A 461 15.57 -36.09 -3.41
C ARG A 461 16.65 -37.17 -3.41
N GLN A 462 16.35 -38.37 -2.91
CA GLN A 462 17.35 -39.45 -2.80
C GLN A 462 17.74 -39.97 -4.19
N ASP A 463 16.76 -40.19 -5.06
CA ASP A 463 17.01 -40.69 -6.40
C ASP A 463 17.73 -39.65 -7.27
N LEU A 464 17.38 -38.36 -7.13
CA LEU A 464 18.12 -37.30 -7.79
C LEU A 464 19.57 -37.23 -7.32
N THR A 465 19.83 -37.28 -6.00
CA THR A 465 21.19 -37.34 -5.46
C THR A 465 21.98 -38.54 -5.99
N ARG A 466 21.35 -39.73 -6.07
CA ARG A 466 21.99 -40.93 -6.64
C ARG A 466 22.33 -40.74 -8.12
N CYS A 467 21.41 -40.20 -8.92
CA CYS A 467 21.65 -39.97 -10.35
C CYS A 467 22.79 -38.97 -10.57
N LEU A 468 22.81 -37.87 -9.81
CA LEU A 468 23.87 -36.87 -9.86
C LEU A 468 25.23 -37.46 -9.46
N GLY A 469 25.27 -38.22 -8.37
CA GLY A 469 26.49 -38.91 -7.93
C GLY A 469 27.02 -39.89 -8.99
N ALA A 470 26.12 -40.65 -9.62
CA ALA A 470 26.49 -41.57 -10.70
C ALA A 470 27.10 -40.82 -11.90
N VAL A 471 26.56 -39.66 -12.27
CA VAL A 471 27.10 -38.80 -13.35
C VAL A 471 28.47 -38.25 -12.96
N PHE A 472 28.64 -37.71 -11.76
CA PHE A 472 29.94 -37.17 -11.30
C PHE A 472 31.04 -38.24 -11.30
N VAL A 473 30.72 -39.43 -10.77
CA VAL A 473 31.66 -40.56 -10.74
C VAL A 473 31.98 -41.08 -12.15
N ALA A 474 30.98 -41.12 -13.04
CA ALA A 474 31.20 -41.53 -14.43
C ALA A 474 32.07 -40.53 -15.20
N LEU A 475 32.12 -39.26 -14.78
CA LEU A 475 33.00 -38.21 -15.30
C LEU A 475 34.32 -38.09 -14.54
N GLU A 476 34.62 -39.03 -13.63
CA GLU A 476 35.85 -39.05 -12.82
C GLU A 476 36.02 -37.81 -11.94
N LEU A 477 34.91 -37.20 -11.51
CA LEU A 477 34.91 -36.04 -10.62
C LEU A 477 34.75 -36.49 -9.16
N ASP A 478 35.65 -36.01 -8.30
CA ASP A 478 35.53 -36.19 -6.86
C ASP A 478 34.74 -35.03 -6.22
N VAL A 479 33.46 -35.27 -5.93
CA VAL A 479 32.54 -34.26 -5.40
C VAL A 479 32.18 -34.59 -3.96
N PRO A 480 32.53 -33.73 -2.99
CA PRO A 480 32.19 -33.95 -1.59
C PRO A 480 30.68 -34.17 -1.37
N GLY A 481 30.33 -35.18 -0.59
CA GLY A 481 28.94 -35.56 -0.30
C GLY A 481 28.30 -36.55 -1.28
N TYR A 482 29.03 -36.97 -2.33
CA TYR A 482 28.59 -37.99 -3.30
C TYR A 482 29.44 -39.27 -3.25
N GLU A 483 30.30 -39.43 -2.25
CA GLU A 483 31.26 -40.54 -2.13
C GLU A 483 30.57 -41.90 -2.01
N ALA A 484 29.36 -41.94 -1.44
CA ALA A 484 28.55 -43.15 -1.31
C ALA A 484 28.05 -43.72 -2.65
N HIS A 485 28.27 -43.02 -3.77
CA HIS A 485 27.78 -43.40 -5.10
C HIS A 485 28.92 -43.80 -6.07
N ARG A 486 30.14 -44.05 -5.55
CA ARG A 486 31.35 -44.35 -6.35
C ARG A 486 31.34 -45.68 -7.09
N GLU A 487 30.50 -46.64 -6.70
CA GLU A 487 30.43 -47.96 -7.33
C GLU A 487 28.98 -48.45 -7.45
N GLY A 488 28.72 -49.29 -8.46
CA GLY A 488 27.45 -49.99 -8.63
C GLY A 488 26.80 -49.82 -10.01
N PRO A 489 25.65 -50.49 -10.22
CA PRO A 489 24.98 -50.58 -11.53
C PRO A 489 24.53 -49.22 -12.07
N PHE A 490 24.29 -48.23 -11.19
CA PHE A 490 23.91 -46.88 -11.57
C PHE A 490 25.07 -46.11 -12.24
N VAL A 491 26.30 -46.28 -11.77
CA VAL A 491 27.51 -45.68 -12.36
C VAL A 491 27.79 -46.31 -13.72
N GLU A 492 27.65 -47.63 -13.85
CA GLU A 492 27.79 -48.32 -15.14
C GLU A 492 26.74 -47.83 -16.15
N ALA A 493 25.48 -47.67 -15.72
CA ALA A 493 24.44 -47.11 -16.55
C ALA A 493 24.75 -45.66 -16.97
N ALA A 494 25.28 -44.84 -16.04
CA ALA A 494 25.67 -43.46 -16.34
C ALA A 494 26.80 -43.43 -17.38
N ARG A 495 27.82 -44.27 -17.24
CA ARG A 495 28.90 -44.42 -18.24
C ARG A 495 28.37 -44.82 -19.62
N ARG A 496 27.38 -45.72 -19.69
CA ARG A 496 26.75 -46.12 -20.97
C ARG A 496 26.00 -44.96 -21.62
N TRP A 497 25.25 -44.19 -20.84
CA TRP A 497 24.50 -43.03 -21.35
C TRP A 497 25.40 -41.86 -21.73
N ILE A 498 26.47 -41.61 -20.97
CA ILE A 498 27.48 -40.60 -21.30
C ILE A 498 28.26 -41.01 -22.55
N GLY A 499 28.60 -42.30 -22.69
CA GLY A 499 29.43 -42.79 -23.78
C GLY A 499 30.81 -42.16 -23.73
N THR A 500 31.20 -41.45 -24.78
CA THR A 500 32.39 -40.59 -24.77
C THR A 500 32.01 -39.22 -24.20
N PRO A 501 32.53 -38.81 -23.04
CA PRO A 501 32.18 -37.53 -22.44
C PRO A 501 32.51 -36.36 -23.38
N ASP A 502 31.51 -35.53 -23.68
CA ASP A 502 31.77 -34.23 -24.30
C ASP A 502 32.42 -33.29 -23.27
N GLU A 503 33.40 -32.51 -23.71
CA GLU A 503 34.07 -31.47 -22.93
C GLU A 503 33.06 -30.50 -22.29
N ALA A 504 31.93 -30.23 -22.97
CA ALA A 504 30.85 -29.40 -22.43
C ALA A 504 30.25 -29.97 -21.14
N LEU A 505 29.91 -31.27 -21.12
CA LEU A 505 29.35 -31.95 -19.95
C LEU A 505 30.36 -32.02 -18.81
N GLY A 506 31.61 -32.37 -19.10
CA GLY A 506 32.69 -32.42 -18.11
C GLY A 506 32.92 -31.07 -17.43
N ARG A 507 33.01 -29.98 -18.21
CA ARG A 507 33.14 -28.62 -17.67
C ARG A 507 31.94 -28.20 -16.84
N ALA A 508 30.73 -28.50 -17.30
CA ALA A 508 29.50 -28.16 -16.57
C ALA A 508 29.41 -28.90 -15.23
N ALA A 509 29.75 -30.18 -15.22
CA ALA A 509 29.76 -31.01 -14.02
C ALA A 509 30.83 -30.54 -13.02
N LEU A 510 32.03 -30.21 -13.49
CA LEU A 510 33.09 -29.64 -12.64
C LEU A 510 32.66 -28.29 -12.04
N ALA A 511 32.07 -27.41 -12.84
CA ALA A 511 31.59 -26.11 -12.37
C ALA A 511 30.48 -26.26 -11.31
N LEU A 512 29.56 -27.21 -11.50
CA LEU A 512 28.53 -27.51 -10.51
C LEU A 512 29.12 -28.09 -9.22
N ALA A 513 30.06 -29.02 -9.33
CA ALA A 513 30.74 -29.63 -8.19
C ALA A 513 31.52 -28.62 -7.34
N GLN A 514 32.01 -27.55 -7.98
CA GLN A 514 32.75 -26.47 -7.31
C GLN A 514 31.84 -25.33 -6.82
N ASP A 515 30.54 -25.37 -7.09
CA ASP A 515 29.59 -24.33 -6.66
C ASP A 515 29.18 -24.57 -5.20
N PRO A 516 29.64 -23.74 -4.24
CA PRO A 516 29.34 -23.93 -2.82
C PRO A 516 27.87 -23.64 -2.48
N SER A 517 27.10 -23.05 -3.41
CA SER A 517 25.68 -22.78 -3.24
C SER A 517 24.77 -23.88 -3.78
N PHE A 518 25.34 -24.92 -4.42
CA PHE A 518 24.57 -26.01 -4.98
C PHE A 518 24.04 -26.93 -3.89
N GLU A 519 22.70 -26.96 -3.75
CA GLU A 519 22.02 -27.88 -2.85
C GLU A 519 20.84 -28.56 -3.55
N VAL A 520 20.87 -29.89 -3.60
CA VAL A 520 19.79 -30.70 -4.20
C VAL A 520 18.44 -30.41 -3.53
N ALA A 521 18.43 -30.12 -2.24
CA ALA A 521 17.23 -29.82 -1.47
C ALA A 521 16.50 -28.55 -1.97
N ALA A 522 17.24 -27.58 -2.50
CA ALA A 522 16.69 -26.32 -2.99
C ALA A 522 16.18 -26.39 -4.43
N LEU A 523 16.55 -27.43 -5.20
CA LEU A 523 16.27 -27.51 -6.63
C LEU A 523 14.78 -27.57 -6.96
N VAL A 524 13.97 -28.30 -6.18
CA VAL A 524 12.53 -28.43 -6.47
C VAL A 524 11.82 -27.07 -6.37
N ASP A 525 12.06 -26.31 -5.29
CA ASP A 525 11.51 -24.96 -5.12
C ASP A 525 12.02 -24.01 -6.21
N ALA A 526 13.33 -24.05 -6.49
CA ALA A 526 13.94 -23.17 -7.48
C ALA A 526 13.45 -23.46 -8.92
N THR A 527 13.32 -24.73 -9.31
CA THR A 527 12.74 -25.15 -10.58
C THR A 527 11.27 -24.76 -10.69
N THR A 528 10.50 -24.93 -9.61
CA THR A 528 9.08 -24.54 -9.57
C THR A 528 8.92 -23.03 -9.74
N ARG A 529 9.73 -22.22 -9.04
CA ARG A 529 9.73 -20.75 -9.21
C ARG A 529 10.13 -20.34 -10.63
N LEU A 530 11.16 -20.97 -11.22
CA LEU A 530 11.53 -20.73 -12.61
C LEU A 530 10.34 -20.95 -13.55
N GLY A 531 9.67 -22.11 -13.42
CA GLY A 531 8.49 -22.45 -14.22
C GLY A 531 7.40 -21.41 -14.09
N HIS A 532 7.01 -21.06 -12.85
CA HIS A 532 5.97 -20.07 -12.58
C HIS A 532 6.32 -18.68 -13.14
N ARG A 533 7.56 -18.21 -12.96
CA ARG A 533 8.00 -16.91 -13.47
C ARG A 533 7.98 -16.87 -14.99
N ALA A 534 8.48 -17.92 -15.64
CA ALA A 534 8.44 -18.05 -17.09
C ALA A 534 7.00 -18.11 -17.61
N ALA A 535 6.12 -18.85 -16.93
CA ALA A 535 4.70 -18.92 -17.24
C ALA A 535 4.01 -17.56 -17.11
N LEU A 536 4.27 -16.80 -16.04
CA LEU A 536 3.70 -15.46 -15.87
C LEU A 536 4.15 -14.53 -17.01
N GLY A 537 5.42 -14.60 -17.40
CA GLY A 537 5.92 -13.82 -18.53
C GLY A 537 5.39 -14.27 -19.90
N ARG A 538 5.05 -15.54 -20.06
CA ARG A 538 4.43 -16.06 -21.28
C ARG A 538 2.95 -15.74 -21.35
N VAL A 539 2.17 -16.11 -20.34
CA VAL A 539 0.71 -15.96 -20.33
C VAL A 539 0.29 -14.51 -20.05
N GLY A 540 0.99 -13.83 -19.14
CA GLY A 540 0.71 -12.44 -18.77
C GLY A 540 -0.51 -12.24 -17.87
N ASP A 541 -1.27 -13.29 -17.58
CA ASP A 541 -2.43 -13.22 -16.69
C ASP A 541 -1.99 -13.40 -15.24
N GLY A 542 -1.71 -12.29 -14.57
CA GLY A 542 -1.33 -12.27 -13.17
C GLY A 542 -2.43 -12.74 -12.22
N LYS A 543 -3.70 -12.59 -12.60
CA LYS A 543 -4.83 -13.00 -11.77
C LYS A 543 -4.95 -14.52 -11.79
N ALA A 544 -5.05 -15.09 -12.99
CA ALA A 544 -5.15 -16.54 -13.17
C ALA A 544 -3.94 -17.26 -12.58
N ALA A 545 -2.74 -16.68 -12.66
CA ALA A 545 -1.53 -17.26 -12.07
C ALA A 545 -1.63 -17.40 -10.54
N LEU A 546 -2.10 -16.36 -9.84
CA LEU A 546 -2.23 -16.40 -8.39
C LEU A 546 -3.40 -17.28 -7.94
N GLU A 547 -4.54 -17.20 -8.63
CA GLU A 547 -5.71 -18.05 -8.36
C GLU A 547 -5.40 -19.54 -8.61
N ALA A 548 -4.59 -19.86 -9.63
CA ALA A 548 -4.12 -21.22 -9.87
C ALA A 548 -3.33 -21.77 -8.68
N LEU A 549 -2.40 -20.97 -8.13
CA LEU A 549 -1.61 -21.39 -6.97
C LEU A 549 -2.45 -21.47 -5.70
N GLN A 550 -3.32 -20.50 -5.46
CA GLN A 550 -4.27 -20.54 -4.34
C GLN A 550 -5.13 -21.80 -4.36
N THR A 551 -5.69 -22.15 -5.53
CA THR A 551 -6.49 -23.36 -5.71
C THR A 551 -5.64 -24.63 -5.54
N LEU A 552 -4.40 -24.64 -6.06
CA LEU A 552 -3.49 -25.79 -5.95
C LEU A 552 -3.15 -26.12 -4.50
N TYR A 553 -2.92 -25.09 -3.69
CA TYR A 553 -2.58 -25.23 -2.27
C TYR A 553 -3.82 -25.24 -1.35
N ASP A 554 -5.03 -25.11 -1.90
CA ASP A 554 -6.30 -25.05 -1.15
C ASP A 554 -6.32 -23.90 -0.12
N VAL A 555 -5.79 -22.74 -0.51
CA VAL A 555 -5.70 -21.52 0.31
C VAL A 555 -6.36 -20.38 -0.45
N GLY A 556 -7.46 -19.84 0.09
CA GLY A 556 -8.19 -18.72 -0.51
C GLY A 556 -8.84 -17.82 0.55
N ALA A 557 -9.26 -16.62 0.15
CA ALA A 557 -9.91 -15.66 1.03
C ALA A 557 -10.86 -14.72 0.27
N GLU A 558 -11.91 -14.25 0.95
CA GLU A 558 -12.95 -13.41 0.34
C GLU A 558 -12.55 -11.91 0.28
N ASP A 559 -11.94 -11.37 1.34
CA ASP A 559 -11.58 -9.95 1.46
C ASP A 559 -10.10 -9.61 1.15
N GLY A 560 -9.80 -8.34 0.89
CA GLY A 560 -8.48 -7.90 0.38
C GLY A 560 -7.29 -8.15 1.33
N ARG A 561 -7.47 -7.97 2.65
CA ARG A 561 -6.36 -8.21 3.60
C ARG A 561 -6.12 -9.70 3.76
N ALA A 562 -7.18 -10.48 3.88
CA ALA A 562 -7.08 -11.93 3.97
C ALA A 562 -6.51 -12.54 2.68
N ARG A 563 -6.78 -11.97 1.50
CA ARG A 563 -6.16 -12.39 0.21
C ARG A 563 -4.65 -12.19 0.19
N VAL A 564 -4.15 -11.07 0.71
CA VAL A 564 -2.71 -10.84 0.82
C VAL A 564 -2.07 -11.85 1.77
N GLU A 565 -2.68 -12.08 2.94
CA GLU A 565 -2.18 -13.03 3.94
C GLU A 565 -2.18 -14.48 3.40
N ALA A 566 -3.26 -14.89 2.74
CA ALA A 566 -3.39 -16.16 2.03
C ALA A 566 -2.30 -16.32 0.94
N THR A 567 -2.07 -15.28 0.13
CA THR A 567 -1.04 -15.31 -0.91
C THR A 567 0.37 -15.41 -0.32
N ARG A 568 0.64 -14.72 0.80
CA ARG A 568 1.92 -14.81 1.50
C ARG A 568 2.19 -16.18 2.12
N ALA A 569 1.14 -16.92 2.49
CA ALA A 569 1.26 -18.28 3.01
C ALA A 569 1.77 -19.28 1.95
N ILE A 570 1.67 -18.94 0.66
CA ILE A 570 2.20 -19.75 -0.44
C ILE A 570 3.48 -19.08 -0.97
N PRO A 571 4.69 -19.60 -0.65
CA PRO A 571 5.95 -18.98 -1.07
C PRO A 571 6.07 -18.75 -2.57
N ALA A 572 5.57 -19.69 -3.38
CA ALA A 572 5.58 -19.59 -4.84
C ALA A 572 4.63 -18.51 -5.38
N ALA A 573 3.51 -18.25 -4.71
CA ALA A 573 2.57 -17.19 -5.11
C ALA A 573 3.11 -15.82 -4.74
N TRP A 574 3.68 -15.68 -3.54
CA TRP A 574 4.34 -14.43 -3.15
C TRP A 574 5.56 -14.11 -4.03
N ASP A 575 6.31 -15.13 -4.45
CA ASP A 575 7.39 -14.99 -5.43
C ASP A 575 6.90 -14.36 -6.75
N LEU A 576 5.72 -14.78 -7.25
CA LEU A 576 5.12 -14.19 -8.44
C LEU A 576 4.69 -12.74 -8.26
N VAL A 577 4.16 -12.38 -7.09
CA VAL A 577 3.83 -10.98 -6.76
C VAL A 577 5.07 -10.09 -6.85
N LEU A 578 6.19 -10.53 -6.28
CA LEU A 578 7.45 -9.79 -6.35
C LEU A 578 8.02 -9.78 -7.77
N PHE A 579 7.95 -10.92 -8.45
CA PHE A 579 8.46 -11.07 -9.81
C PHE A 579 7.69 -10.21 -10.81
N SER A 580 6.37 -10.04 -10.68
CA SER A 580 5.55 -9.26 -11.61
C SER A 580 5.98 -7.79 -11.69
N MET A 581 6.55 -7.25 -10.61
CA MET A 581 7.07 -5.87 -10.54
C MET A 581 8.55 -5.76 -10.94
N SER A 582 9.23 -6.90 -11.17
CA SER A 582 10.66 -6.92 -11.45
C SER A 582 11.00 -6.47 -12.87
N PRO A 583 12.21 -5.91 -13.10
CA PRO A 583 12.68 -5.59 -14.44
C PRO A 583 12.69 -6.79 -15.40
N ALA A 584 12.90 -8.00 -14.88
CA ALA A 584 12.91 -9.23 -15.68
C ALA A 584 11.53 -9.55 -16.24
N CYS A 585 10.47 -9.49 -15.41
CA CYS A 585 9.10 -9.70 -15.87
C CYS A 585 8.66 -8.61 -16.85
N ILE A 586 9.00 -7.34 -16.56
CA ILE A 586 8.64 -6.20 -17.42
C ILE A 586 9.31 -6.34 -18.80
N ASP A 587 10.59 -6.71 -18.88
CA ASP A 587 11.25 -6.92 -20.17
C ASP A 587 10.64 -8.11 -20.94
N LEU A 588 10.35 -9.21 -20.24
CA LEU A 588 9.75 -10.40 -20.86
C LEU A 588 8.36 -10.09 -21.44
N ARG A 589 7.50 -9.40 -20.69
CA ARG A 589 6.16 -8.98 -21.15
C ARG A 589 6.21 -7.90 -22.20
N ARG A 590 7.20 -7.01 -22.18
CA ARG A 590 7.42 -6.04 -23.27
C ARG A 590 7.70 -6.75 -24.59
N ARG A 591 8.56 -7.78 -24.59
CA ARG A 591 8.87 -8.56 -25.80
C ARG A 591 7.65 -9.28 -26.34
N ALA A 592 6.83 -9.87 -25.47
CA ALA A 592 5.57 -10.51 -25.85
C ALA A 592 4.57 -9.52 -26.46
N GLY A 593 4.48 -8.29 -25.92
CA GLY A 593 3.61 -7.24 -26.44
C GLY A 593 4.09 -6.58 -27.75
N ALA A 594 5.39 -6.67 -28.05
CA ALA A 594 6.00 -6.13 -29.28
C ALA A 594 5.93 -7.10 -30.48
N SER A 595 5.49 -8.35 -30.26
CA SER A 595 5.31 -9.36 -31.32
C SER A 595 3.96 -9.25 -32.04
N ARG A 596 3.36 -8.05 -32.09
CA ARG A 596 2.11 -7.76 -32.83
C ARG A 596 2.30 -6.59 -33.79
#